data_AF-A0A8E2HFR0-F1
#
_entry.id   AF-A0A8E2HFR0-F1
#
_cell.length_a   1.000
_cell.length_b   1.000
_cell.length_c   1.000
_cell.angle_alpha   90.00
_cell.angle_beta   90.00
_cell.angle_gamma   90.00
#
_symmetry.space_group_name_H-M   'P 1'
#
loop_
_entity.id
_entity.type
_entity.pdbx_description
1 polymer ?
#
loop_
_entity_poly.entity_id
_entity_poly.type
_entity_poly.pdbx_seq_one_letter_code
_entity_poly.pdbx_strand_id
1 'polypeptide(L)' 'MANQIAANLAAQGREVAIRETAQHIIDFWDPRMKAGIAAADHAQLSEIARAAVGIVTAKA' A
#
# COMPACT_ATOMS: atom_id res chain seq x y z
N MET A 1 5.49 -6.67 -3.90
CA MET A 1 5.88 -5.24 -4.01
C MET A 1 5.34 -4.39 -2.85
N ALA A 2 4.02 -4.28 -2.63
CA ALA A 2 3.48 -3.44 -1.54
C ALA A 2 4.10 -3.74 -0.14
N ASN A 3 4.24 -5.02 0.22
CA ASN A 3 4.92 -5.42 1.46
C ASN A 3 6.39 -4.97 1.54
N GLN A 4 7.11 -4.92 0.41
CA GLN A 4 8.52 -4.51 0.37
C GLN A 4 8.65 -3.00 0.58
N ILE A 5 7.76 -2.21 -0.04
CA ILE A 5 7.70 -0.75 0.17
C ILE A 5 7.39 -0.47 1.65
N ALA A 6 6.35 -1.14 2.19
CA ALA A 6 5.97 -1.02 3.59
C ALA A 6 7.11 -1.40 4.55
N ALA A 7 7.85 -2.48 4.27
CA ALA A 7 8.99 -2.90 5.08
C ALA A 7 10.12 -1.86 5.08
N ASN A 8 10.43 -1.27 3.92
CA ASN A 8 11.46 -0.24 3.80
C ASN A 8 11.10 1.04 4.56
N LEU A 9 9.80 1.38 4.60
CA LEU A 9 9.30 2.59 5.25
C LEU A 9 9.00 2.39 6.75
N ALA A 10 8.98 1.15 7.24
CA ALA A 10 8.60 0.82 8.61
C ALA A 10 9.46 1.53 9.67
N ALA A 11 10.74 1.78 9.38
CA ALA A 11 11.65 2.49 10.28
C ALA A 11 11.25 3.96 10.55
N GLN A 12 10.41 4.55 9.69
CA GLN A 12 9.90 5.92 9.85
C GLN A 12 8.70 6.00 10.82
N GLY A 13 8.28 4.87 11.37
CA GLY A 13 7.11 4.75 12.24
C GLY A 13 5.86 4.35 11.47
N ARG A 14 4.98 3.60 12.14
CA ARG A 14 3.82 2.92 11.53
C ARG A 14 2.92 3.87 10.72
N GLU A 15 2.54 5.02 11.28
CA GLU A 15 1.61 5.95 10.62
C GLU A 15 2.23 6.60 9.38
N VAL A 16 3.50 7.00 9.48
CA VAL A 16 4.25 7.55 8.34
C VAL A 16 4.36 6.49 7.25
N ALA A 17 4.78 5.27 7.62
CA ALA A 17 4.94 4.16 6.68
C ALA A 17 3.64 3.83 5.93
N ILE A 18 2.49 3.86 6.61
CA ILE A 18 1.19 3.62 5.97
C ILE A 18 0.90 4.70 4.91
N ARG A 19 1.03 5.98 5.28
CA ARG A 19 0.74 7.10 4.37
C ARG A 19 1.68 7.11 3.17
N GLU A 20 2.97 6.98 3.40
CA GLU A 20 3.98 7.00 2.35
C GLU A 20 3.89 5.77 1.43
N THR A 21 3.53 4.59 1.97
CA THR A 21 3.25 3.41 1.14
C THR A 21 2.05 3.65 0.23
N ALA A 22 0.97 4.22 0.76
CA ALA A 22 -0.23 4.52 -0.03
C ALA A 22 0.07 5.55 -1.12
N GLN A 23 0.80 6.62 -0.76
CA GLN A 23 1.21 7.67 -1.69
C GLN A 23 2.09 7.10 -2.81
N HIS A 24 3.06 6.24 -2.48
CA HIS A 24 3.90 5.58 -3.47
C HIS A 24 3.08 4.74 -4.46
N ILE A 25 2.08 4.00 -3.98
CA ILE A 25 1.17 3.23 -4.87
C ILE A 25 0.38 4.20 -5.76
N ILE A 26 -0.12 5.31 -5.23
CA ILE A 26 -0.90 6.30 -5.99
C ILE A 26 -0.04 6.95 -7.08
N ASP A 27 1.18 7.34 -6.77
CA ASP A 27 2.01 8.13 -7.69
C ASP A 27 2.70 7.27 -8.76
N PHE A 28 3.15 6.06 -8.40
CA PHE A 28 4.06 5.30 -9.25
C PHE A 28 3.46 4.02 -9.84
N TRP A 29 2.34 3.50 -9.33
CA TRP A 29 1.77 2.27 -9.88
C TRP A 29 0.87 2.57 -11.07
N ASP A 30 0.98 1.75 -12.10
CA ASP A 30 0.08 1.79 -13.25
C ASP A 30 -1.37 1.48 -12.84
N PRO A 31 -2.37 2.02 -13.55
CA PRO A 31 -3.79 1.77 -13.27
C PRO A 31 -4.14 0.27 -13.16
N ARG A 32 -3.51 -0.58 -13.99
CA ARG A 32 -3.73 -2.04 -13.94
C ARG A 32 -3.21 -2.67 -12.66
N MET A 33 -2.08 -2.20 -12.13
CA MET A 33 -1.52 -2.68 -10.87
C MET A 33 -2.40 -2.27 -9.70
N LYS A 34 -2.90 -1.02 -9.70
CA LYS A 34 -3.85 -0.51 -8.69
C LYS A 34 -5.15 -1.32 -8.68
N ALA A 35 -5.71 -1.61 -9.86
CA ALA A 35 -6.87 -2.49 -9.98
C ALA A 35 -6.58 -3.91 -9.48
N GLY A 36 -5.41 -4.46 -9.82
CA GLY A 36 -5.00 -5.80 -9.39
C GLY A 36 -4.88 -5.92 -7.87
N ILE A 37 -4.23 -4.96 -7.21
CA ILE A 37 -4.11 -4.98 -5.74
C ILE A 37 -5.45 -4.68 -5.05
N ALA A 38 -6.32 -3.86 -5.66
CA ALA A 38 -7.65 -3.60 -5.12
C ALA A 38 -8.54 -4.85 -5.12
N ALA A 39 -8.41 -5.71 -6.13
CA ALA A 39 -9.19 -6.95 -6.28
C ALA A 39 -8.54 -8.19 -5.62
N ALA A 40 -7.29 -8.09 -5.18
CA ALA A 40 -6.58 -9.21 -4.56
C ALA A 40 -7.05 -9.51 -3.13
N ASP A 41 -6.80 -10.73 -2.65
CA ASP A 41 -6.89 -11.04 -1.22
C ASP A 41 -5.73 -10.38 -0.45
N HIS A 42 -6.07 -9.59 0.57
CA HIS A 42 -5.11 -8.82 1.37
C HIS A 42 -4.61 -9.58 2.60
N ALA A 43 -5.02 -10.82 2.82
CA ALA A 43 -4.59 -11.63 3.96
C ALA A 43 -3.06 -11.82 4.03
N GLN A 44 -2.38 -11.80 2.88
CA GLN A 44 -0.92 -11.93 2.78
C GLN A 44 -0.18 -10.58 2.86
N LEU A 45 -0.90 -9.46 2.99
CA LEU A 45 -0.28 -8.16 3.17
C LEU A 45 0.15 -7.96 4.63
N SER A 46 1.30 -7.31 4.82
CA SER A 46 1.67 -6.81 6.14
C SER A 46 0.64 -5.79 6.63
N GLU A 47 0.57 -5.55 7.94
CA GLU A 47 -0.39 -4.59 8.50
C GLU A 47 -0.28 -3.20 7.87
N ILE A 48 0.96 -2.71 7.68
CA ILE A 48 1.24 -1.41 7.05
C ILE A 48 0.77 -1.40 5.59
N ALA A 49 1.12 -2.44 4.81
CA ALA A 49 0.74 -2.52 3.41
C ALA A 49 -0.78 -2.64 3.23
N ARG A 50 -1.45 -3.43 4.08
CA ARG A 50 -2.90 -3.60 4.06
C ARG A 50 -3.62 -2.29 4.39
N ALA A 51 -3.18 -1.58 5.42
CA ALA A 51 -3.73 -0.27 5.76
C ALA A 51 -3.51 0.76 4.63
N ALA A 52 -2.32 0.75 4.01
CA ALA A 52 -2.02 1.61 2.87
C ALA A 52 -2.93 1.31 1.66
N VAL A 53 -3.11 0.04 1.31
CA VAL A 53 -4.03 -0.37 0.23
C VAL A 53 -5.46 0.05 0.54
N GLY A 54 -5.91 -0.03 1.79
CA GLY A 54 -7.22 0.50 2.21
C GLY A 54 -7.39 2.00 1.94
N ILE A 55 -6.33 2.81 2.08
CA ILE A 55 -6.36 4.24 1.72
C ILE A 55 -6.51 4.41 0.20
N VAL A 56 -5.80 3.59 -0.58
CA VAL A 56 -5.82 3.67 -2.05
C VAL A 56 -7.20 3.30 -2.59
N THR A 57 -7.81 2.23 -2.08
CA THR A 57 -9.11 1.74 -2.56
C THR A 57 -10.30 2.60 -2.09
N ALA A 58 -10.19 3.27 -0.94
CA ALA A 58 -11.22 4.21 -0.49
C ALA A 58 -11.25 5.53 -1.29
N LYS A 59 -10.20 5.83 -2.06
CA LYS A 59 -10.09 7.02 -2.91
C LYS A 59 -10.43 6.77 -4.39
N ALA A 60 -10.66 5.52 -4.79
CA ALA A 60 -10.98 5.10 -6.16
C ALA A 60 -12.49 4.96 -6.35
#